data_AF-A0A7S7RPP7-F1
#
_entry.id   AF-A0A7S7RPP7-F1
#
_cell.length_a   1.000
_cell.length_b   1.000
_cell.length_c   1.000
_cell.angle_alpha   90.00
_cell.angle_beta   90.00
_cell.angle_gamma   90.00
#
_symmetry.space_group_name_H-M   'P 1'
#
loop_
_entity.id
_entity.type
_entity.pdbx_description
1 polymer ?
#
loop_
_entity_poly.entity_id
_entity_poly.type
_entity_poly.pdbx_seq_one_letter_code
_entity_poly.pdbx_strand_id
1 'polypeptide(L)' 'METNLVIEGFKFMGLGMGTVFSFLIIMIFAMNLMAKIVTRFFPEIQVSDKVAAATAVNAQNKTKKIAAAITAAIKHHRG' A
#
# COMPACT_ATOMS: atom_id res chain seq x y z
N MET A 1 13.82 -32.48 -37.84
CA MET A 1 13.64 -31.08 -38.31
C MET A 1 12.61 -30.30 -37.48
N GLU A 2 12.04 -30.85 -36.40
CA GLU A 2 10.93 -30.25 -35.61
C GLU A 2 11.39 -29.32 -34.46
N THR A 3 12.63 -29.46 -33.99
CA THR A 3 13.13 -28.71 -32.81
C THR A 3 13.17 -27.20 -33.03
N ASN A 4 13.29 -26.76 -34.29
CA ASN A 4 13.39 -25.35 -34.62
C ASN A 4 12.10 -24.59 -34.27
N LEU A 5 10.93 -25.16 -34.56
CA LEU A 5 9.62 -24.52 -34.31
C LEU A 5 9.33 -24.33 -32.82
N VAL A 6 9.66 -25.32 -31.99
CA VAL A 6 9.44 -25.22 -30.53
C VAL A 6 10.38 -24.18 -29.92
N ILE A 7 11.65 -24.15 -30.34
CA ILE A 7 12.61 -23.11 -29.91
C ILE A 7 12.15 -21.72 -30.38
N GLU A 8 11.62 -21.62 -31.60
CA GLU A 8 11.15 -20.36 -32.17
C GLU A 8 9.89 -19.85 -31.46
N GLY A 9 8.96 -20.75 -31.12
CA GLY A 9 7.80 -20.46 -30.28
C GLY A 9 8.19 -19.93 -28.90
N PHE A 10 9.21 -20.53 -28.26
CA PHE A 10 9.76 -20.04 -27.00
C PHE A 10 10.37 -18.63 -27.14
N LYS A 11 11.07 -18.34 -28.24
CA LYS A 11 11.58 -16.99 -28.52
C LYS A 11 10.46 -15.96 -28.64
N PHE A 12 9.37 -16.30 -29.34
CA PHE A 12 8.22 -15.41 -29.45
C PHE A 12 7.47 -15.23 -28.14
N MET A 13 7.38 -16.28 -27.32
CA MET A 13 6.80 -16.22 -25.98
C MET A 13 7.60 -15.28 -25.06
N GLY A 14 8.93 -15.37 -25.08
CA GLY A 14 9.81 -14.45 -24.37
C GLY A 14 9.72 -13.01 -24.89
N LEU A 15 9.67 -12.83 -26.22
CA LEU A 15 9.53 -11.52 -26.85
C LEU A 15 8.18 -10.86 -26.49
N GLY A 16 7.09 -11.63 -26.56
CA GLY A 16 5.73 -11.16 -26.25
C GLY A 16 5.59 -10.81 -24.78
N MET A 17 5.96 -11.71 -23.88
CA MET A 17 5.91 -11.43 -22.43
C MET A 17 6.85 -10.29 -22.03
N GLY A 18 8.06 -10.24 -22.60
CA GLY A 18 9.01 -9.16 -22.32
C GLY A 18 8.51 -7.79 -22.77
N THR A 19 7.86 -7.71 -23.93
CA THR A 19 7.28 -6.46 -24.44
C THR A 19 6.14 -5.97 -23.56
N VAL A 20 5.22 -6.87 -23.17
CA VAL A 20 4.11 -6.52 -22.26
C VAL A 20 4.66 -6.09 -20.90
N PHE A 21 5.63 -6.82 -20.34
CA PHE A 21 6.26 -6.46 -19.08
C PHE A 21 6.94 -5.09 -19.13
N SER A 22 7.68 -4.81 -20.21
CA SER A 22 8.31 -3.50 -20.42
C SER A 22 7.28 -2.38 -20.53
N PHE A 23 6.17 -2.62 -21.23
CA PHE A 23 5.07 -1.68 -21.32
C PHE A 23 4.44 -1.40 -19.95
N LEU A 24 4.21 -2.43 -19.13
CA LEU A 24 3.68 -2.27 -17.78
C LEU A 24 4.65 -1.48 -16.89
N ILE A 25 5.96 -1.72 -16.97
CA ILE A 25 6.96 -0.93 -16.25
C ILE A 25 6.84 0.55 -16.64
N ILE A 26 6.83 0.85 -17.94
CA ILE A 26 6.69 2.23 -18.43
C ILE A 26 5.40 2.87 -17.91
N MET A 27 4.29 2.12 -17.93
CA MET A 27 3.00 2.58 -17.41
C MET A 27 3.05 2.89 -15.91
N ILE A 28 3.71 2.03 -15.11
CA ILE A 28 3.92 2.26 -13.68
C ILE A 28 4.77 3.51 -13.46
N PHE A 29 5.84 3.71 -14.23
CA PHE A 29 6.63 4.94 -14.15
C PHE A 29 5.82 6.19 -14.52
N ALA A 30 4.99 6.12 -15.55
CA ALA A 30 4.11 7.22 -15.95
C ALA A 30 3.10 7.57 -14.84
N MET A 31 2.47 6.55 -14.23
CA MET A 31 1.56 6.76 -13.09
C MET A 31 2.28 7.38 -11.89
N ASN A 32 3.48 6.91 -11.55
CA ASN A 32 4.27 7.48 -10.47
C ASN A 32 4.71 8.92 -10.75
N LEU A 33 5.08 9.21 -12.00
CA LEU A 33 5.44 10.55 -12.43
C LEU A 33 4.23 11.49 -12.32
N MET A 34 3.06 11.06 -12.78
CA MET A 34 1.82 11.80 -12.58
C MET A 34 1.55 12.04 -11.08
N ALA A 35 1.64 11.00 -10.24
CA ALA A 35 1.45 11.14 -8.79
C ALA A 35 2.43 12.16 -8.17
N LYS A 36 3.70 12.15 -8.59
CA LYS A 36 4.73 13.09 -8.14
C LYS A 36 4.51 14.51 -8.64
N ILE A 37 4.05 14.67 -9.87
CA ILE A 37 3.70 15.98 -10.45
C ILE A 37 2.49 16.54 -9.71
N VAL A 38 1.42 15.76 -9.55
CA VAL A 38 0.21 16.16 -8.84
C VAL A 38 0.55 16.60 -7.42
N THR A 39 1.24 15.76 -6.64
CA THR A 39 1.65 16.11 -5.26
C THR A 39 2.58 17.31 -5.16
N ARG A 40 3.37 17.61 -6.20
CA ARG A 40 4.31 18.75 -6.22
C ARG A 40 3.64 20.07 -6.61
N PHE A 41 2.74 20.05 -7.60
CA PHE A 41 2.08 21.26 -8.13
C PHE A 41 0.76 21.57 -7.43
N PHE A 42 0.04 20.53 -7.02
CA PHE A 42 -1.13 20.60 -6.14
C PHE A 42 -0.82 19.74 -4.92
N PRO A 43 -0.01 20.23 -3.97
CA PRO A 43 0.08 19.60 -2.67
C PRO A 43 -1.33 19.64 -2.07
N GLU A 44 -2.08 18.56 -2.30
CA GLU A 44 -3.25 18.25 -1.50
C GLU A 44 -2.72 18.30 -0.06
N ILE A 45 -3.36 19.09 0.80
CA ILE A 45 -3.13 18.99 2.23
C ILE A 45 -3.66 17.61 2.59
N GLN A 46 -2.85 16.59 2.31
CA GLN A 46 -2.95 15.29 2.91
C GLN A 46 -2.88 15.63 4.39
N VAL A 47 -4.03 15.63 5.05
CA VAL A 47 -4.11 15.38 6.49
C VAL A 47 -3.38 14.07 6.65
N SER A 48 -2.08 14.23 6.84
CA SER A 48 -1.03 13.27 6.53
C SER A 48 -1.36 11.94 7.19
N ASP A 49 -0.76 10.85 6.74
CA ASP A 49 -0.67 9.63 7.53
C ASP A 49 -0.27 9.89 9.00
N LYS A 50 0.31 11.06 9.33
CA LYS A 50 0.46 11.59 10.69
C LYS A 50 -0.85 11.81 11.47
N VAL A 51 -1.94 12.26 10.83
CA VAL A 51 -3.29 12.34 11.40
C VAL A 51 -3.91 10.95 11.54
N ALA A 52 -3.74 10.06 10.56
CA ALA A 52 -4.19 8.68 10.68
C ALA A 52 -3.46 7.93 11.83
N ALA A 53 -2.14 8.09 11.93
CA ALA A 53 -1.32 7.58 13.02
C ALA A 53 -1.66 8.24 14.36
N ALA A 54 -1.88 9.55 14.41
CA ALA A 54 -2.32 10.23 15.63
C ALA A 54 -3.72 9.76 16.08
N THR A 55 -4.62 9.48 15.14
CA THR A 55 -5.97 8.96 15.41
C THR A 55 -5.90 7.52 15.91
N ALA A 56 -5.03 6.69 15.33
CA ALA A 56 -4.79 5.31 15.80
C ALA A 56 -4.19 5.29 17.23
N VAL A 57 -3.20 6.15 17.52
CA VAL A 57 -2.60 6.29 18.85
C VAL A 57 -3.63 6.82 19.86
N ASN A 58 -4.52 7.74 19.47
CA ASN A 58 -5.60 8.23 20.32
C ASN A 58 -6.63 7.13 20.62
N ALA A 59 -7.01 6.34 19.61
CA ALA A 59 -7.90 5.19 19.77
C ALA A 59 -7.33 4.14 20.74
N GLN A 60 -6.04 3.79 20.61
CA GLN A 60 -5.36 2.88 21.53
C GLN A 60 -5.32 3.43 22.97
N ASN A 61 -5.07 4.73 23.15
CA ASN A 61 -5.09 5.37 24.46
C ASN A 61 -6.49 5.38 25.09
N LYS A 62 -7.55 5.61 24.29
CA LYS A 62 -8.94 5.53 24.77
C LYS A 62 -9.27 4.11 25.25
N THR A 63 -8.93 3.09 24.46
CA THR A 63 -9.16 1.68 24.85
C THR A 63 -8.43 1.32 26.15
N LYS A 64 -7.17 1.76 26.29
CA LYS A 64 -6.39 1.55 27.53
C LYS A 64 -7.03 2.24 28.73
N LYS A 65 -7.54 3.48 28.57
CA LYS A 65 -8.24 4.20 29.64
C LYS A 65 -9.56 3.54 30.02
N ILE A 66 -10.34 3.06 29.04
CA ILE A 66 -11.59 2.34 29.29
C ILE A 66 -11.32 1.03 30.04
N ALA A 67 -10.32 0.24 29.60
CA ALA A 67 -9.94 -0.99 30.29
C ALA A 67 -9.48 -0.74 31.74
N ALA A 68 -8.71 0.33 31.97
CA ALA A 68 -8.30 0.73 33.32
C ALA A 68 -9.49 1.17 34.19
N ALA A 69 -10.45 1.92 33.63
CA ALA A 69 -11.65 2.35 34.33
C ALA A 69 -12.56 1.16 34.71
N ILE A 70 -12.75 0.20 33.80
CA ILE A 70 -13.50 -1.04 34.07
C ILE A 70 -12.81 -1.84 35.18
N THR A 71 -11.49 -1.98 35.11
CA THR A 71 -10.70 -2.70 36.14
C THR A 71 -10.82 -2.01 37.50
N ALA A 72 -10.76 -0.68 37.55
CA ALA A 72 -10.93 0.10 38.77
C ALA A 72 -12.34 -0.05 39.35
N ALA A 73 -13.38 -0.03 38.51
CA ALA A 73 -14.76 -0.23 38.92
C ALA A 73 -14.99 -1.64 39.50
N ILE A 74 -14.44 -2.68 38.86
CA ILE A 74 -14.51 -4.06 39.37
C ILE A 74 -13.78 -4.17 40.72
N LYS A 75 -12.59 -3.56 40.84
CA LYS A 75 -11.83 -3.56 42.10
C LYS A 75 -12.59 -2.83 43.22
N HIS A 76 -13.25 -1.73 42.91
CA HIS A 76 -14.03 -0.95 43.87
C HIS A 76 -15.34 -1.64 44.26
N HIS A 77 -15.94 -2.45 43.38
CA HIS A 77 -17.19 -3.16 43.67
C HIS A 77 -16.97 -4.47 44.45
N ARG A 78 -15.75 -5.01 44.44
CA ARG A 78 -15.37 -6.23 45.18
C ARG A 78 -14.63 -5.95 46.49
N GLY A 79 -14.64 -4.69 46.95
CA GLY A 79 -14.11 -4.25 48.25
C GLY A 79 -15.22 -3.96 49.23
#